data_AF-A0A7C6AGE4-F1
#
_entry.id   AF-A0A7C6AGE4-F1
#
_cell.length_a   1.000
_cell.length_b   1.000
_cell.length_c   1.000
_cell.angle_alpha   90.00
_cell.angle_beta   90.00
_cell.angle_gamma   90.00
#
_symmetry.space_group_name_H-M   'P 1'
#
loop_
_entity.id
_entity.type
_entity.pdbx_description
1 polymer ?
#
loop_
_entity_poly.entity_id
_entity_poly.type
_entity_poly.pdbx_seq_one_letter_code
_entity_poly.pdbx_strand_id
1 'polypeptide(L)'
;MMEHEEIEKLIHKRLDKDITKEEEEKLFKHIEKCPQCKGFYLEMERIKQEIFNLTEFFPGPEFNTRVMSAIKVRRHLPWYRVVPIFGVLYLTGLVLLLLTPVPNYLFSKLLLKLPGFVHIFDKIKPVGNGLFLLASSFLQFNQGFICAGFLFSLFMFFVLGKTLKNKEVL
;
A
#
# COMPACT_ATOMS: atom_id res chain seq x y z
N MET A 1 26.59 -3.46 49.09
CA MET A 1 25.51 -2.49 48.82
C MET A 1 26.18 -1.31 48.14
N MET A 2 25.59 -0.74 47.09
CA MET A 2 26.10 0.51 46.51
C MET A 2 25.61 1.66 47.37
N GLU A 3 26.47 2.66 47.55
CA GLU A 3 26.14 3.89 48.28
C GLU A 3 25.13 4.72 47.47
N HIS A 4 24.22 5.41 48.16
CA HIS A 4 23.18 6.21 47.51
C HIS A 4 23.76 7.32 46.60
N GLU A 5 24.90 7.90 46.99
CA GLU A 5 25.58 8.94 46.23
C GLU A 5 26.09 8.46 44.85
N GLU A 6 26.50 7.18 44.75
CA GLU A 6 26.92 6.60 43.48
C GLU A 6 25.73 6.42 42.53
N ILE A 7 24.57 6.07 43.09
CA ILE A 7 23.34 5.90 42.32
C ILE A 7 22.80 7.25 41.84
N GLU A 8 22.87 8.29 42.65
CA GLU A 8 22.50 9.65 42.23
C GLU A 8 23.35 10.12 41.03
N LYS A 9 24.66 9.84 41.04
CA LYS A 9 25.54 10.12 39.89
C LYS A 9 25.09 9.36 38.64
N LEU A 10 24.70 8.09 38.77
CA LEU A 10 24.16 7.31 37.65
C LEU A 10 22.81 7.86 37.15
N ILE A 11 21.96 8.38 38.04
CA ILE A 11 20.70 9.04 37.67
C ILE A 11 20.98 10.29 36.83
N HIS A 12 21.92 11.14 37.24
CA HIS A 12 22.31 12.31 36.45
C HIS A 12 22.85 11.93 35.07
N LYS A 13 23.80 10.99 35.00
CA LYS A 13 24.31 10.44 33.74
C LYS A 13 23.18 9.95 32.82
N ARG A 14 22.18 9.26 33.39
CA ARG A 14 21.03 8.74 32.64
C ARG A 14 20.16 9.85 32.06
N LEU A 15 19.95 10.94 32.81
CA LEU A 15 19.16 12.08 32.37
C LEU A 15 19.82 12.83 31.20
N ASP A 16 21.16 12.92 31.24
CA ASP A 16 22.01 13.54 30.22
C ASP A 16 22.28 12.63 29.01
N LYS A 17 21.83 11.37 29.06
CA LYS A 17 22.11 10.31 28.06
C LYS A 17 23.60 9.96 27.94
N ASP A 18 24.37 10.19 29.00
CA ASP A 18 25.80 9.86 29.11
C ASP A 18 26.02 8.66 30.06
N ILE A 19 25.29 7.58 29.80
CA ILE A 19 25.36 6.35 30.60
C ILE A 19 25.62 5.15 29.69
N THR A 20 26.44 4.22 30.14
CA THR A 20 26.67 2.95 29.46
C THR A 20 25.55 1.94 29.79
N LYS A 21 25.37 0.91 28.95
CA LYS A 21 24.35 -0.13 29.20
C LYS A 21 24.56 -0.86 30.53
N GLU A 22 25.81 -1.10 30.91
CA GLU A 22 26.16 -1.79 32.16
C GLU A 22 25.81 -0.93 33.39
N GLU A 23 26.08 0.37 33.32
CA GLU A 23 25.71 1.33 34.36
C GLU A 23 24.20 1.49 34.48
N GLU A 24 23.48 1.50 33.35
CA GLU A 24 22.01 1.56 33.32
C GLU A 24 21.40 0.32 33.98
N GLU A 25 21.92 -0.88 33.69
CA GLU A 25 21.45 -2.10 34.34
C GLU A 25 21.72 -2.09 35.87
N LYS A 26 22.88 -1.59 36.30
CA LYS A 26 23.21 -1.43 37.74
C LYS A 26 22.26 -0.44 38.42
N LEU A 27 21.97 0.67 37.76
CA LEU A 27 21.04 1.70 38.24
C LEU A 27 19.65 1.11 38.49
N PHE A 28 19.06 0.43 37.49
CA PHE A 28 17.71 -0.13 37.62
C PHE A 28 17.64 -1.25 38.65
N LYS A 29 18.66 -2.13 38.73
CA LYS A 29 18.74 -3.16 39.78
C LYS A 29 18.71 -2.58 41.20
N HIS A 30 19.27 -1.39 41.41
CA HIS A 30 19.24 -0.72 42.71
C HIS A 30 17.91 -0.02 42.95
N ILE A 31 17.41 0.74 41.98
CA ILE A 31 16.14 1.50 42.09
C ILE A 31 14.95 0.56 42.33
N GLU A 32 14.97 -0.66 41.80
CA GLU A 32 13.95 -1.67 42.09
C GLU A 32 13.88 -2.07 43.57
N LYS A 33 15.01 -1.99 44.28
CA LYS A 33 15.15 -2.44 45.66
C LYS A 33 15.17 -1.29 46.67
N CYS A 34 15.54 -0.08 46.25
CA CYS A 34 15.65 1.09 47.10
C CYS A 34 14.53 2.11 46.79
N PRO A 35 13.55 2.29 47.70
CA PRO A 35 12.46 3.23 47.49
C PRO A 35 12.92 4.71 47.47
N GLN A 36 13.99 5.04 48.19
CA GLN A 36 14.55 6.40 48.21
C GLN A 36 15.11 6.80 46.84
N CYS A 37 16.01 5.99 46.27
CA CYS A 37 16.57 6.25 44.95
C CYS A 37 15.52 6.19 43.84
N LYS A 38 14.47 5.35 44.00
CA LYS A 38 13.31 5.35 43.10
C LYS A 38 12.53 6.65 43.14
N GLY A 39 12.28 7.19 44.33
CA GLY A 39 11.62 8.48 44.52
C GLY A 39 12.39 9.61 43.82
N PHE A 40 13.69 9.69 44.09
CA PHE A 40 14.56 10.69 43.47
C PHE A 40 14.60 10.59 41.94
N TYR A 41 14.72 9.37 41.40
CA TYR A 41 14.69 9.16 39.95
C TYR A 41 13.40 9.68 39.30
N LEU A 42 12.24 9.32 39.87
CA LEU A 42 10.94 9.74 39.34
C LEU A 42 10.73 11.26 39.44
N GLU A 43 11.21 11.88 40.52
CA GLU A 43 11.16 13.33 40.68
C GLU A 43 12.02 14.03 39.62
N MET A 44 13.24 13.55 39.37
CA MET A 44 14.10 14.11 38.32
C MET A 44 13.52 13.93 36.91
N GLU A 45 12.93 12.78 36.60
CA GLU A 45 12.23 12.58 35.33
C GLU A 45 11.05 13.54 35.16
N ARG A 46 10.27 13.75 36.23
CA ARG A 46 9.16 14.69 36.24
C ARG A 46 9.63 16.12 35.98
N ILE A 47 10.66 16.58 36.68
CA ILE A 47 11.23 17.92 36.49
C ILE A 47 11.71 18.09 35.05
N LYS A 48 12.39 17.09 34.49
CA LYS A 48 12.81 17.10 33.08
C LYS A 48 11.61 17.29 32.15
N GLN A 49 10.55 16.52 32.33
CA GLN A 49 9.34 16.64 31.51
C GLN A 49 8.68 18.01 31.64
N GLU A 50 8.56 18.53 32.86
CA GLU A 50 8.00 19.86 33.12
C GLU A 50 8.81 20.96 32.41
N ILE A 51 10.14 20.93 32.49
CA ILE A 51 11.02 21.87 31.77
C ILE A 51 10.82 21.78 30.25
N PHE A 52 10.80 20.57 29.69
CA PHE A 52 10.59 20.38 28.25
C PHE A 52 9.21 20.87 27.77
N ASN A 53 8.19 20.79 28.61
CA ASN A 53 6.84 21.23 28.29
C ASN A 53 6.64 22.74 28.42
N LEU A 54 7.43 23.42 29.26
CA LEU A 54 7.39 24.88 29.41
C LEU A 54 7.93 25.60 28.16
N THR A 55 8.83 24.95 27.42
CA THR A 55 9.35 25.51 26.17
C THR A 55 8.33 25.35 25.04
N GLU A 56 7.45 26.34 24.86
CA GLU A 56 6.68 26.51 23.63
C GLU A 56 7.64 26.87 22.48
N PHE A 57 8.24 25.85 21.90
CA PHE A 57 9.08 26.01 20.71
C PHE A 57 8.17 26.11 19.49
N PHE A 58 7.76 27.32 19.12
CA PHE A 58 7.13 27.54 17.81
C PHE A 58 8.23 27.50 16.75
N PRO A 59 8.26 26.47 15.89
CA PRO A 59 9.19 26.49 14.79
C PRO A 59 8.82 27.64 13.85
N GLY A 60 9.82 28.25 13.20
CA GLY A 60 9.57 29.32 12.24
C GLY A 60 8.58 28.88 11.14
N PRO A 61 7.88 29.82 10.48
CA PRO A 61 6.79 29.51 9.54
C PRO A 61 7.20 28.55 8.41
N GLU A 62 8.48 28.58 8.02
CA GLU A 62 9.06 27.74 6.98
C GLU A 62 9.56 26.36 7.44
N PHE A 63 9.39 25.99 8.71
CA PHE A 63 9.85 24.70 9.20
C PHE A 63 9.04 23.55 8.61
N ASN A 64 7.71 23.69 8.59
CA ASN A 64 6.83 22.66 8.07
C ASN A 64 7.08 22.42 6.57
N THR A 65 7.23 23.49 5.78
CA THR A 65 7.54 23.41 4.35
C THR A 65 8.88 22.70 4.08
N ARG A 66 9.92 23.00 4.86
CA ARG A 66 11.23 22.31 4.77
C ARG A 66 11.18 20.85 5.19
N VAL A 67 10.46 20.52 6.26
CA VAL A 67 10.33 19.12 6.73
C VAL A 67 9.53 18.29 5.73
N MET A 68 8.42 18.82 5.23
CA MET A 68 7.59 18.13 4.25
C MET A 68 8.28 17.95 2.91
N SER A 69 9.17 18.87 2.51
CA SER A 69 9.97 18.70 1.30
C SER A 69 11.11 17.68 1.48
N ALA A 70 11.69 17.61 2.68
CA ALA A 70 12.71 16.61 3.02
C ALA A 70 12.12 15.20 3.14
N ILE A 71 10.90 15.07 3.66
CA ILE A 71 10.16 13.82 3.69
C ILE A 71 9.64 13.58 2.27
N LYS A 72 10.44 12.92 1.43
CA LYS A 72 9.99 12.38 0.14
C LYS A 72 8.91 11.32 0.39
N VAL A 73 7.66 11.75 0.60
CA VAL A 73 6.49 10.87 0.61
C VAL A 73 6.34 10.36 -0.82
N ARG A 74 7.08 9.30 -1.14
CA ARG A 74 7.02 8.63 -2.43
C ARG A 74 5.69 7.86 -2.48
N ARG A 75 4.58 8.57 -2.74
CA ARG A 75 3.29 8.00 -3.15
C ARG A 75 3.42 7.41 -4.55
N HIS A 76 4.33 6.46 -4.72
CA HIS A 76 4.30 5.56 -5.85
C HIS A 76 3.24 4.51 -5.49
N LEU A 77 2.08 4.58 -6.13
CA LEU A 77 1.26 3.38 -6.22
C LEU A 77 2.09 2.39 -7.04
N PRO A 78 2.49 1.23 -6.48
CA PRO A 78 3.33 0.29 -7.19
C PRO A 78 2.56 -0.23 -8.41
N TRP A 79 2.84 0.34 -9.59
CA TRP A 79 2.16 -0.01 -10.84
C TRP A 79 2.26 -1.51 -11.11
N TYR A 80 3.37 -2.14 -10.74
CA TYR A 80 3.58 -3.59 -10.81
C TYR A 80 2.53 -4.42 -10.03
N ARG A 81 1.89 -3.84 -9.00
CA ARG A 81 0.84 -4.50 -8.21
C ARG A 81 -0.56 -4.30 -8.83
N VAL A 82 -0.74 -3.23 -9.60
CA VAL A 82 -2.04 -2.83 -10.18
C VAL A 82 -2.25 -3.41 -11.59
N VAL A 83 -1.19 -3.44 -12.42
CA VAL A 83 -1.20 -4.02 -13.77
C VAL A 83 -1.76 -5.45 -13.83
N PRO A 84 -1.34 -6.41 -12.97
CA PRO A 84 -1.83 -7.78 -13.08
C PRO A 84 -3.34 -7.87 -12.80
N ILE A 85 -3.89 -7.04 -11.92
CA ILE A 85 -5.32 -7.05 -11.58
C ILE A 85 -6.16 -6.62 -12.78
N PHE A 86 -5.78 -5.52 -13.44
CA PHE A 86 -6.46 -5.07 -14.65
C PHE A 86 -6.25 -6.02 -15.83
N GLY A 87 -5.06 -6.64 -15.94
CA GLY A 87 -4.78 -7.66 -16.95
C GLY A 87 -5.69 -8.88 -16.81
N VAL A 88 -5.87 -9.40 -15.59
CA VAL A 88 -6.80 -10.50 -15.31
C VAL A 88 -8.24 -10.10 -15.63
N LEU A 89 -8.69 -8.93 -15.16
CA LEU A 89 -10.05 -8.44 -15.44
C LEU A 89 -10.32 -8.31 -16.95
N TYR A 90 -9.34 -7.81 -17.70
CA TYR A 90 -9.42 -7.70 -19.15
C TYR A 90 -9.49 -9.07 -19.84
N LEU A 91 -8.62 -10.02 -19.46
CA LEU A 91 -8.64 -11.38 -20.03
C LEU A 91 -9.94 -12.11 -19.72
N THR A 92 -10.47 -11.98 -18.50
CA THR A 92 -11.77 -12.54 -18.12
C THR A 92 -12.89 -11.93 -18.97
N GLY A 93 -12.89 -10.60 -19.17
CA GLY A 93 -13.84 -9.93 -20.05
C GLY A 93 -13.73 -10.38 -21.52
N LEU A 94 -12.52 -10.58 -22.02
CA LEU A 94 -12.26 -11.08 -23.38
C LEU A 94 -12.78 -12.51 -23.58
N VAL A 95 -12.48 -13.41 -22.64
CA VAL A 95 -12.95 -14.81 -22.67
C VAL A 95 -14.48 -14.86 -22.61
N LEU A 96 -15.08 -14.06 -21.72
CA LEU A 96 -16.53 -13.98 -21.59
C LEU A 96 -17.17 -13.45 -22.88
N LEU A 97 -16.58 -12.42 -23.49
CA LEU A 97 -17.04 -11.86 -24.75
C LEU A 97 -16.95 -12.88 -25.90
N LEU A 98 -15.86 -13.66 -25.98
CA LEU A 98 -15.68 -14.73 -26.97
C LEU A 98 -16.66 -15.89 -26.82
N LEU A 99 -17.14 -16.16 -25.61
CA LEU A 99 -18.14 -17.19 -25.32
C LEU A 99 -19.57 -16.76 -25.67
N THR A 100 -19.85 -15.46 -25.85
CA THR A 100 -21.18 -14.99 -26.25
C THR A 100 -21.47 -15.25 -27.74
N PRO A 101 -22.74 -15.30 -28.18
CA PRO A 101 -23.08 -15.48 -29.61
C PRO A 101 -22.91 -14.20 -30.46
N VAL A 102 -22.77 -13.02 -29.82
CA VAL A 102 -22.55 -11.70 -30.45
C VAL A 102 -21.31 -11.64 -31.35
N PRO A 103 -20.12 -12.15 -30.94
CA PRO A 103 -18.95 -12.21 -31.80
C PRO A 103 -19.20 -12.91 -33.14
N ASN A 104 -20.11 -13.88 -33.26
CA ASN A 104 -20.33 -14.55 -34.55
C ASN A 104 -20.91 -13.62 -35.64
N TYR A 105 -21.73 -12.64 -35.25
CA TYR A 105 -22.29 -11.67 -36.19
C TYR A 105 -21.28 -10.58 -36.58
N LEU A 106 -20.46 -10.11 -35.63
CA LEU A 106 -19.41 -9.13 -35.90
C LEU A 106 -18.20 -9.75 -36.62
N PHE A 107 -17.77 -10.95 -36.21
CA PHE A 107 -16.66 -11.67 -36.83
C PHE A 107 -16.99 -12.16 -38.23
N SER A 108 -18.22 -12.60 -38.52
CA SER A 108 -18.56 -12.95 -39.91
C SER A 108 -18.40 -11.75 -40.86
N LYS A 109 -18.55 -10.52 -40.36
CA LYS A 109 -18.34 -9.30 -41.15
C LYS A 109 -16.88 -8.82 -41.19
N LEU A 110 -16.08 -9.09 -40.15
CA LEU A 110 -14.69 -8.61 -40.02
C LEU A 110 -13.61 -9.65 -40.42
N LEU A 111 -13.84 -10.94 -40.17
CA LEU A 111 -12.85 -12.03 -40.35
C LEU A 111 -12.88 -12.70 -41.74
N LEU A 112 -13.83 -12.38 -42.62
CA LEU A 112 -13.86 -12.90 -44.00
C LEU A 112 -12.65 -12.45 -44.86
N LYS A 113 -11.78 -11.57 -44.34
CA LYS A 113 -10.53 -11.19 -45.02
C LYS A 113 -9.31 -12.05 -44.67
N LEU A 114 -9.40 -12.98 -43.73
CA LEU A 114 -8.27 -13.80 -43.27
C LEU A 114 -8.60 -15.31 -43.34
N PRO A 115 -8.22 -16.00 -44.44
CA PRO A 115 -8.62 -17.40 -44.69
C PRO A 115 -8.06 -18.41 -43.68
N GLY A 116 -7.01 -18.05 -42.92
CA GLY A 116 -6.38 -18.95 -41.94
C GLY A 116 -7.15 -19.11 -40.62
N PHE A 117 -8.05 -18.18 -40.26
CA PHE A 117 -8.68 -18.18 -38.93
C PHE A 117 -9.93 -19.09 -38.85
N VAL A 118 -10.55 -19.38 -39.99
CA VAL A 118 -11.81 -20.14 -40.08
C VAL A 118 -11.64 -21.59 -39.59
N HIS A 119 -10.54 -22.24 -39.96
CA HIS A 119 -10.28 -23.64 -39.57
C HIS A 119 -10.05 -23.86 -38.08
N ILE A 120 -9.49 -22.86 -37.37
CA ILE A 120 -9.26 -22.94 -35.93
C ILE A 120 -10.59 -22.74 -35.19
N PHE A 121 -11.43 -21.84 -35.67
CA PHE A 121 -12.71 -21.51 -35.05
C PHE A 121 -13.71 -22.68 -35.11
N ASP A 122 -13.79 -23.38 -36.24
CA ASP A 122 -14.69 -24.54 -36.40
C ASP A 122 -14.38 -25.69 -35.43
N LYS A 123 -13.12 -25.83 -35.02
CA LYS A 123 -12.69 -26.87 -34.07
C LYS A 123 -13.04 -26.52 -32.62
N ILE A 124 -13.15 -25.23 -32.30
CA ILE A 124 -13.41 -24.71 -30.94
C ILE A 124 -14.91 -24.53 -30.68
N LYS A 125 -15.69 -24.29 -31.74
CA LYS A 125 -17.16 -24.09 -31.71
C LYS A 125 -17.96 -25.14 -30.93
N PRO A 126 -17.73 -26.47 -31.06
CA PRO A 126 -18.53 -27.44 -30.31
C PRO A 126 -18.23 -27.44 -28.80
N VAL A 127 -16.99 -27.15 -28.41
CA VAL A 127 -16.56 -27.07 -27.00
C VAL A 127 -17.09 -25.79 -26.34
N GLY A 128 -17.06 -24.66 -27.07
CA GLY A 128 -17.59 -23.38 -26.61
C GLY A 128 -19.10 -23.40 -26.32
N ASN A 129 -19.89 -24.06 -27.18
CA ASN A 129 -21.35 -24.17 -26.98
C ASN A 129 -21.72 -24.96 -25.71
N GLY A 130 -20.99 -26.04 -25.40
CA GLY A 130 -21.21 -26.80 -24.16
C GLY A 130 -20.88 -25.99 -22.90
N LEU A 131 -19.79 -25.23 -22.95
CA LEU A 131 -19.35 -24.37 -21.86
C LEU A 131 -20.28 -23.15 -21.67
N PHE A 132 -20.82 -22.61 -22.75
CA PHE A 132 -21.79 -21.51 -22.74
C PHE A 132 -23.11 -21.90 -22.07
N LEU A 133 -23.62 -23.12 -22.29
CA LEU A 133 -24.84 -23.61 -21.64
C LEU A 133 -24.70 -23.74 -20.12
N LEU A 134 -23.50 -24.10 -19.65
CA LEU A 134 -23.17 -24.13 -18.22
C LEU A 134 -22.99 -22.73 -17.64
N ALA A 135 -22.32 -21.83 -18.38
CA ALA A 135 -22.06 -20.45 -17.94
C ALA A 135 -23.32 -19.57 -17.96
N SER A 136 -24.21 -19.74 -18.93
CA SER A 136 -25.45 -18.95 -19.07
C SER A 136 -26.43 -19.18 -17.92
N SER A 137 -26.36 -20.33 -17.25
CA SER A 137 -27.13 -20.62 -16.03
C SER A 137 -26.71 -19.76 -14.83
N PHE A 138 -25.46 -19.28 -14.82
CA PHE A 138 -24.92 -18.37 -13.79
C PHE A 138 -24.90 -16.90 -14.22
N LEU A 139 -24.95 -16.63 -15.52
CA LEU A 139 -24.86 -15.29 -16.11
C LEU A 139 -26.22 -14.86 -16.71
N GLN A 140 -27.19 -14.53 -15.85
CA GLN A 140 -28.37 -13.73 -16.25
C GLN A 140 -28.00 -12.25 -16.50
N PHE A 141 -26.74 -11.94 -16.83
CA PHE A 141 -26.28 -10.59 -17.05
C PHE A 141 -26.64 -10.12 -18.46
N ASN A 142 -27.32 -8.97 -18.53
CA ASN A 142 -27.66 -8.32 -19.77
C ASN A 142 -26.38 -8.03 -20.59
N GLN A 143 -26.33 -8.52 -21.83
CA GLN A 143 -25.17 -8.50 -22.72
C GLN A 143 -24.57 -7.09 -22.92
N GLY A 144 -25.41 -6.04 -22.79
CA GLY A 144 -24.96 -4.66 -22.83
C GLY A 144 -23.97 -4.31 -21.71
N PHE A 145 -24.12 -4.89 -20.52
CA PHE A 145 -23.21 -4.64 -19.38
C PHE A 145 -21.84 -5.29 -19.57
N ILE A 146 -21.77 -6.43 -20.28
CA ILE A 146 -20.50 -7.11 -20.56
C ILE A 146 -19.66 -6.27 -21.53
N CYS A 147 -20.28 -5.80 -22.62
CA CYS A 147 -19.61 -4.92 -23.58
C CYS A 147 -19.24 -3.56 -22.95
N ALA A 148 -20.14 -2.98 -22.15
CA ALA A 148 -19.86 -1.73 -21.43
C ALA A 148 -18.72 -1.89 -20.41
N GLY A 149 -18.69 -3.00 -19.66
CA GLY A 149 -17.62 -3.30 -18.71
C GLY A 149 -16.26 -3.50 -19.37
N PHE A 150 -16.23 -4.14 -20.53
CA PHE A 150 -15.00 -4.30 -21.31
C PHE A 150 -14.46 -2.97 -21.84
N LEU A 151 -15.34 -2.14 -22.42
CA LEU A 151 -14.98 -0.80 -22.89
C LEU A 151 -14.56 0.12 -21.73
N PHE A 152 -15.21 0.01 -20.58
CA PHE A 152 -14.86 0.74 -19.37
C PHE A 152 -13.48 0.33 -18.83
N SER A 153 -13.15 -0.96 -18.85
CA SER A 153 -11.82 -1.46 -18.47
C SER A 153 -10.71 -0.89 -19.38
N LEU A 154 -10.94 -0.87 -20.70
CA LEU A 154 -10.02 -0.25 -21.66
C LEU A 154 -9.87 1.26 -21.43
N PHE A 155 -10.97 1.97 -21.18
CA PHE A 155 -10.95 3.40 -20.89
C PHE A 155 -10.18 3.70 -19.60
N MET A 156 -10.43 2.95 -18.53
CA MET A 156 -9.70 3.10 -17.27
C MET A 156 -8.21 2.84 -17.45
N PHE A 157 -7.82 1.80 -18.20
CA PHE A 157 -6.42 1.52 -18.50
C PHE A 157 -5.75 2.69 -19.25
N PHE A 158 -6.45 3.30 -20.22
CA PHE A 158 -5.95 4.45 -20.98
C PHE A 158 -5.81 5.71 -20.11
N VAL A 159 -6.82 6.04 -19.30
CA VAL A 159 -6.81 7.20 -18.40
C VAL A 159 -5.72 7.05 -17.33
N LEU A 160 -5.64 5.89 -16.68
CA LEU A 160 -4.60 5.60 -15.69
C LEU A 160 -3.20 5.69 -16.32
N GLY A 161 -3.00 5.12 -17.51
CA GLY A 161 -1.73 5.23 -18.25
C GLY A 161 -1.33 6.68 -18.55
N LYS A 162 -2.29 7.52 -18.97
CA LYS A 162 -2.03 8.93 -19.27
C LYS A 162 -1.71 9.75 -18.01
N THR A 163 -2.40 9.51 -16.90
CA THR A 163 -2.15 10.22 -15.63
C THR A 163 -0.79 9.90 -15.01
N LEU A 164 -0.23 8.71 -15.30
CA LEU A 164 1.09 8.31 -14.81
C LEU A 164 2.23 8.86 -15.68
N LYS A 165 2.06 8.89 -17.00
CA LYS A 165 3.06 9.51 -17.90
C LYS A 165 3.31 10.99 -17.55
N ASN A 166 2.29 11.70 -17.06
CA ASN A 166 2.44 13.08 -16.60
C ASN A 166 3.15 13.24 -15.26
N LYS A 167 3.32 12.17 -14.47
CA LYS A 167 3.99 12.21 -13.15
C LYS A 167 5.46 11.78 -13.19
N GLU A 168 5.94 11.22 -14.31
CA GLU A 168 7.37 10.89 -14.51
C GLU A 168 8.19 12.09 -15.04
N VAL A 169 7.54 13.22 -15.36
CA VAL A 169 8.18 14.43 -15.94
C VAL A 169 8.24 15.59 -14.94
N LEU A 170 8.06 15.35 -13.62
CA LEU A 170 8.13 16.40 -12.60
C LEU A 170 8.94 15.98 -11.37
#